data_AF-A0A2I0BA08-F1
#
_entry.id   AF-A0A2I0BA08-F1
#
_cell.length_a   1.000
_cell.length_b   1.000
_cell.length_c   1.000
_cell.angle_alpha   90.00
_cell.angle_beta   90.00
_cell.angle_gamma   90.00
#
_symmetry.space_group_name_H-M   'P 1'
#
loop_
_entity.id
_entity.type
_entity.pdbx_description
1 polymer ?
#
loop_
_entity_poly.entity_id
_entity_poly.type
_entity_poly.pdbx_seq_one_letter_code
_entity_poly.pdbx_strand_id
1 'polypeptide(L)'
;MLAFSRAVRRQIDVLLLYRGRLRLPLFPSPAPMSCAAPLGGTISHSTTRVGWIGTGVMGSSMASHILAAGYTLTVFNRTPSKAQHLLDRGASLADSPLAVARASDVVFLIVGYPSDVRRAVLDPAAGVLAGLSPGSVLVDMTTSDPALASEIFEAATAVSCSSVDAPVSGGDRGARTGTLSIFAGGDEASVRRLTPLFQCMGTVRYMGGPGLGQRAKLGNQISIASTMLGLVEGMVYAHKAGLDVGKWMEAISTGAAGSKSLELYGKRILERDMEAGFYVHHFVKDLGICLKECQSMGLALPGLALAQQLYVSLMAHGEGGLGTQALILAIERLNNTSLKNKDSEFK
;
A
#
# COMPACT_ATOMS: atom_id res chain seq x y z
N MET A 1 -6.74 55.69 35.03
CA MET A 1 -6.18 54.32 35.16
C MET A 1 -7.08 53.39 36.02
N LEU A 2 -8.41 53.47 35.87
CA LEU A 2 -9.38 52.64 36.64
C LEU A 2 -10.51 52.05 35.77
N ALA A 3 -10.61 52.42 34.48
CA ALA A 3 -11.59 51.86 33.54
C ALA A 3 -11.08 50.63 32.77
N PHE A 4 -9.76 50.45 32.64
CA PHE A 4 -9.16 49.32 31.91
C PHE A 4 -9.16 48.00 32.70
N SER A 5 -9.39 48.06 34.01
CA SER A 5 -9.37 46.90 34.93
C SER A 5 -10.70 46.12 34.98
N ARG A 6 -11.83 46.75 34.60
CA ARG A 6 -13.15 46.09 34.62
C ARG A 6 -13.45 45.25 33.37
N ALA A 7 -12.85 45.59 32.22
CA ALA A 7 -13.04 44.85 30.97
C ALA A 7 -12.30 43.50 30.97
N VAL A 8 -11.10 43.44 31.56
CA VAL A 8 -10.29 42.22 31.62
C VAL A 8 -10.85 41.19 32.61
N ARG A 9 -11.47 41.62 33.72
CA ARG A 9 -12.15 40.70 34.66
C ARG A 9 -13.41 40.05 34.07
N ARG A 10 -14.19 40.77 33.26
CA ARG A 10 -15.38 40.19 32.60
C ARG A 10 -15.04 39.14 31.53
N GLN A 11 -13.84 39.17 30.94
CA GLN A 11 -13.41 38.16 29.97
C GLN A 11 -12.89 36.87 30.62
N ILE A 12 -12.39 36.94 31.87
CA ILE A 12 -11.92 35.77 32.62
C ILE A 12 -13.08 35.00 33.26
N ASP A 13 -14.15 35.69 33.70
CA ASP A 13 -15.33 35.03 34.27
C ASP A 13 -16.17 34.28 33.21
N VAL A 14 -16.15 34.73 31.94
CA VAL A 14 -16.79 34.00 30.83
C VAL A 14 -16.02 32.73 30.45
N LEU A 15 -14.71 32.66 30.73
CA LEU A 15 -13.87 31.50 30.43
C LEU A 15 -13.98 30.38 31.49
N LEU A 16 -14.46 30.70 32.70
CA LEU A 16 -14.61 29.72 33.79
C LEU A 16 -16.03 29.11 33.90
N LEU A 17 -17.03 29.69 33.24
CA LEU A 17 -18.38 29.13 33.14
C LEU A 17 -18.53 28.04 32.06
N TYR A 18 -17.51 27.82 31.22
CA TYR A 18 -17.48 26.78 30.18
C TYR A 18 -16.72 25.50 30.59
N ARG A 19 -16.44 25.29 31.88
CA ARG A 19 -15.94 24.02 32.42
C ARG A 19 -17.04 23.05 32.85
N GLY A 20 -18.21 23.13 32.19
CA GLY A 20 -19.33 22.22 32.38
C GLY A 20 -19.45 21.21 31.24
N ARG A 21 -19.05 19.96 31.50
CA ARG A 21 -19.49 18.73 30.83
C ARG A 21 -19.63 18.77 29.29
N LEU A 22 -18.52 18.74 28.58
CA LEU A 22 -18.49 18.07 27.27
C LEU A 22 -18.38 16.55 27.52
N ARG A 23 -19.51 15.90 27.78
CA ARG A 23 -19.63 14.47 27.49
C ARG A 23 -19.59 14.36 25.97
N LEU A 24 -18.46 13.92 25.43
CA LEU A 24 -18.41 13.37 24.08
C LEU A 24 -19.58 12.38 23.93
N PRO A 25 -20.36 12.42 22.84
CA PRO A 25 -21.33 11.37 22.61
C PRO A 25 -20.57 10.05 22.60
N LEU A 26 -20.87 9.20 23.59
CA LEU A 26 -20.53 7.79 23.54
C LEU A 26 -21.15 7.28 22.24
N PHE A 27 -20.30 6.98 21.26
CA PHE A 27 -20.71 6.21 20.11
C PHE A 27 -21.45 4.99 20.63
N PRO A 28 -22.66 4.68 20.15
CA PRO A 28 -23.28 3.41 20.49
C PRO A 28 -22.29 2.33 20.12
N SER A 29 -21.93 1.48 21.09
CA SER A 29 -21.25 0.22 20.80
C SER A 29 -22.03 -0.46 19.68
N PRO A 30 -21.39 -0.86 18.57
CA PRO A 30 -22.09 -1.68 17.60
C PRO A 30 -22.63 -2.89 18.35
N ALA A 31 -23.94 -3.13 18.20
CA ALA A 31 -24.55 -4.36 18.66
C ALA A 31 -23.75 -5.54 18.07
N PRO A 32 -23.57 -6.65 18.80
CA PRO A 32 -22.94 -7.82 18.22
C PRO A 32 -23.73 -8.23 16.99
N MET A 33 -23.15 -8.01 15.81
CA MET A 33 -23.69 -8.54 14.57
C MET A 33 -23.73 -10.06 14.72
N SER A 34 -24.94 -10.59 14.57
CA SER A 34 -25.30 -11.99 14.56
C SER A 34 -24.23 -12.87 13.92
N CYS A 35 -23.87 -13.96 14.60
CA CYS A 35 -22.97 -15.00 14.13
C CYS A 35 -23.24 -15.35 12.66
N ALA A 36 -22.24 -15.11 11.81
CA ALA A 36 -22.21 -15.60 10.45
C ALA A 36 -22.26 -17.13 10.44
N ALA A 37 -22.89 -17.69 9.40
CA ALA A 37 -22.86 -19.12 9.10
C ALA A 37 -21.42 -19.65 9.14
N PRO A 38 -21.18 -20.94 9.50
CA PRO A 38 -19.84 -21.46 9.68
C PRO A 38 -19.01 -21.22 8.41
N LEU A 39 -18.00 -20.36 8.54
CA LEU A 39 -16.98 -20.12 7.51
C LEU A 39 -16.45 -21.48 7.07
N GLY A 40 -16.33 -21.67 5.73
CA GLY A 40 -15.96 -22.94 5.12
C GLY A 40 -14.68 -23.58 5.69
N GLY A 41 -14.45 -24.85 5.35
CA GLY A 41 -13.40 -25.68 5.94
C GLY A 41 -11.98 -25.09 5.96
N THR A 42 -11.11 -25.75 6.74
CA THR A 42 -9.70 -25.42 6.93
C THR A 42 -8.97 -25.24 5.59
N ILE A 43 -8.20 -24.15 5.46
CA ILE A 43 -7.35 -23.91 4.28
C ILE A 43 -6.27 -25.00 4.21
N SER A 44 -6.20 -25.69 3.08
CA SER A 44 -5.23 -26.76 2.81
C SER A 44 -4.90 -26.79 1.31
N HIS A 45 -3.65 -27.08 0.98
CA HIS A 45 -3.20 -27.23 -0.42
C HIS A 45 -3.92 -28.36 -1.16
N SER A 46 -4.40 -29.39 -0.44
CA SER A 46 -5.08 -30.53 -1.04
C SER A 46 -6.53 -30.28 -1.45
N THR A 47 -7.19 -29.24 -0.91
CA THR A 47 -8.63 -29.01 -1.09
C THR A 47 -8.99 -27.58 -1.44
N THR A 48 -8.15 -26.59 -1.14
CA THR A 48 -8.42 -25.17 -1.41
C THR A 48 -7.92 -24.81 -2.81
N ARG A 49 -8.83 -24.34 -3.66
CA ARG A 49 -8.51 -23.80 -4.99
C ARG A 49 -8.26 -22.30 -4.90
N VAL A 50 -7.13 -21.84 -5.42
CA VAL A 50 -6.73 -20.44 -5.36
C VAL A 50 -6.86 -19.77 -6.72
N GLY A 51 -7.49 -18.61 -6.73
CA GLY A 51 -7.58 -17.70 -7.87
C GLY A 51 -6.60 -16.55 -7.72
N TRP A 52 -6.00 -16.08 -8.81
CA TRP A 52 -5.09 -14.94 -8.79
C TRP A 52 -5.32 -14.00 -9.98
N ILE A 53 -5.66 -12.75 -9.69
CA ILE A 53 -5.89 -11.71 -10.69
C ILE A 53 -4.78 -10.66 -10.62
N GLY A 54 -4.06 -10.49 -11.73
CA GLY A 54 -2.94 -9.55 -11.83
C GLY A 54 -1.60 -10.22 -11.59
N THR A 55 -0.89 -10.53 -12.68
CA THR A 55 0.41 -11.23 -12.66
C THR A 55 1.55 -10.28 -13.06
N GLY A 56 1.48 -9.03 -12.61
CA GLY A 56 2.55 -8.04 -12.78
C GLY A 56 3.80 -8.37 -11.95
N VAL A 57 4.69 -7.38 -11.80
CA VAL A 57 5.98 -7.52 -11.08
C VAL A 57 5.79 -8.14 -9.68
N MET A 58 4.84 -7.63 -8.91
CA MET A 58 4.51 -8.16 -7.59
C MET A 58 3.75 -9.48 -7.68
N GLY A 59 2.62 -9.48 -8.41
CA GLY A 59 1.68 -10.60 -8.42
C GLY A 59 2.25 -11.90 -8.96
N SER A 60 3.13 -11.86 -9.96
CA SER A 60 3.76 -13.07 -10.50
C SER A 60 4.64 -13.78 -9.45
N SER A 61 5.40 -13.02 -8.67
CA SER A 61 6.23 -13.57 -7.58
C SER A 61 5.38 -14.11 -6.43
N MET A 62 4.33 -13.37 -6.04
CA MET A 62 3.45 -13.77 -4.94
C MET A 62 2.65 -15.04 -5.29
N ALA A 63 2.07 -15.10 -6.49
CA ALA A 63 1.36 -16.26 -6.99
C ALA A 63 2.27 -17.50 -7.14
N SER A 64 3.54 -17.28 -7.50
CA SER A 64 4.55 -18.35 -7.60
C SER A 64 4.78 -19.07 -6.26
N HIS A 65 4.68 -18.36 -5.14
CA HIS A 65 4.82 -18.97 -3.81
C HIS A 65 3.61 -19.83 -3.44
N ILE A 66 2.40 -19.37 -3.78
CA ILE A 66 1.17 -20.16 -3.61
C ILE A 66 1.27 -21.46 -4.40
N LEU A 67 1.71 -21.39 -5.66
CA LEU A 67 1.89 -22.57 -6.50
C LEU A 67 2.98 -23.50 -5.95
N ALA A 68 4.11 -22.95 -5.48
CA ALA A 68 5.18 -23.73 -4.85
C ALA A 68 4.76 -24.43 -3.54
N ALA A 69 3.80 -23.86 -2.81
CA ALA A 69 3.20 -24.46 -1.63
C ALA A 69 2.20 -25.59 -1.95
N GLY A 70 2.00 -25.92 -3.23
CA GLY A 70 1.19 -27.06 -3.68
C GLY A 70 -0.28 -26.77 -3.89
N TYR A 71 -0.72 -25.50 -3.81
CA TYR A 71 -2.11 -25.13 -4.11
C TYR A 71 -2.39 -25.19 -5.61
N THR A 72 -3.61 -25.60 -5.95
CA THR A 72 -4.11 -25.41 -7.32
C THR A 72 -4.34 -23.92 -7.58
N LEU A 73 -3.86 -23.43 -8.72
CA LEU A 73 -3.85 -22.00 -9.03
C LEU A 73 -4.48 -21.72 -10.40
N THR A 74 -5.53 -20.90 -10.41
CA THR A 74 -6.14 -20.33 -11.62
C THR A 74 -5.81 -18.85 -11.70
N VAL A 75 -5.18 -18.42 -12.79
CA VAL A 75 -4.68 -17.05 -12.94
C VAL A 75 -5.40 -16.31 -14.05
N PHE A 76 -5.52 -14.99 -13.90
CA PHE A 76 -5.92 -14.08 -14.97
C PHE A 76 -5.03 -12.85 -14.97
N ASN A 77 -4.68 -12.39 -16.16
CA ASN A 77 -4.09 -11.08 -16.36
C ASN A 77 -4.59 -10.47 -17.67
N ARG A 78 -4.86 -9.16 -17.67
CA ARG A 78 -5.32 -8.42 -18.87
C ARG A 78 -4.40 -8.63 -20.07
N THR A 79 -3.11 -8.78 -19.83
CA THR A 79 -2.11 -9.18 -20.83
C THR A 79 -1.73 -10.63 -20.58
N PRO A 80 -2.28 -11.62 -21.32
CA PRO A 80 -2.09 -13.04 -21.02
C PRO A 80 -0.62 -13.48 -20.95
N SER A 81 0.25 -12.92 -21.79
CA SER A 81 1.68 -13.24 -21.80
C SER A 81 2.40 -12.96 -20.48
N LYS A 82 1.88 -12.07 -19.62
CA LYS A 82 2.44 -11.84 -18.28
C LYS A 82 2.14 -12.97 -17.29
N ALA A 83 1.27 -13.91 -17.63
CA ALA A 83 0.99 -15.09 -16.81
C ALA A 83 1.87 -16.29 -17.21
N GLN A 84 2.59 -16.23 -18.33
CA GLN A 84 3.28 -17.39 -18.92
C GLN A 84 4.17 -18.14 -17.92
N HIS A 85 4.99 -17.43 -17.16
CA HIS A 85 5.86 -18.03 -16.14
C HIS A 85 5.11 -18.87 -15.08
N LEU A 86 3.86 -18.51 -14.74
CA LEU A 86 3.03 -19.30 -13.83
C LEU A 86 2.43 -20.52 -14.54
N LEU A 87 2.05 -20.39 -15.81
CA LEU A 87 1.53 -21.48 -16.62
C LEU A 87 2.59 -22.57 -16.84
N ASP A 88 3.82 -22.17 -17.12
CA ASP A 88 4.98 -23.08 -17.27
C ASP A 88 5.24 -23.89 -15.98
N ARG A 89 4.72 -23.42 -14.85
CA ARG A 89 4.84 -24.05 -13.53
C ARG A 89 3.58 -24.81 -13.09
N GLY A 90 2.57 -24.90 -13.95
CA GLY A 90 1.35 -25.68 -13.71
C GLY A 90 0.13 -24.88 -13.26
N ALA A 91 0.16 -23.54 -13.31
CA ALA A 91 -1.06 -22.75 -13.14
C ALA A 91 -1.99 -22.88 -14.37
N SER A 92 -3.29 -22.73 -14.16
CA SER A 92 -4.29 -22.66 -15.24
C SER A 92 -4.62 -21.22 -15.59
N LEU A 93 -4.76 -20.89 -16.87
CA LEU A 93 -5.20 -19.57 -17.32
C LEU A 93 -6.73 -19.51 -17.42
N ALA A 94 -7.35 -18.45 -16.91
CA ALA A 94 -8.75 -18.13 -17.15
C ALA A 94 -8.88 -16.88 -18.02
N ASP A 95 -10.02 -16.71 -18.70
CA ASP A 95 -10.24 -15.63 -19.66
C ASP A 95 -10.85 -14.36 -19.04
N SER A 96 -11.26 -14.40 -17.77
CA SER A 96 -11.86 -13.27 -17.06
C SER A 96 -11.75 -13.39 -15.54
N PRO A 97 -11.89 -12.27 -14.78
CA PRO A 97 -12.02 -12.31 -13.33
C PRO A 97 -13.17 -13.20 -12.84
N LEU A 98 -14.32 -13.16 -13.52
CA LEU A 98 -15.46 -14.05 -13.27
C LEU A 98 -15.08 -15.54 -13.38
N ALA A 99 -14.33 -15.91 -14.43
CA ALA A 99 -13.90 -17.29 -14.64
C ALA A 99 -12.92 -17.76 -13.56
N VAL A 100 -12.00 -16.89 -13.11
CA VAL A 100 -11.14 -17.17 -11.94
C VAL A 100 -12.00 -17.44 -10.70
N ALA A 101 -12.99 -16.59 -10.44
CA ALA A 101 -13.86 -16.70 -9.27
C ALA A 101 -14.62 -18.03 -9.23
N ARG A 102 -15.20 -18.45 -10.37
CA ARG A 102 -15.94 -19.73 -10.48
C ARG A 102 -15.07 -20.96 -10.24
N ALA A 103 -13.78 -20.86 -10.51
CA ALA A 103 -12.83 -21.95 -10.36
C ALA A 103 -12.15 -22.01 -8.97
N SER A 104 -12.46 -21.06 -8.07
CA SER A 104 -11.65 -20.82 -6.86
C SER A 104 -12.50 -20.70 -5.59
N ASP A 105 -11.90 -21.04 -4.46
CA ASP A 105 -12.48 -20.84 -3.12
C ASP A 105 -11.92 -19.58 -2.45
N VAL A 106 -10.68 -19.22 -2.78
CA VAL A 106 -10.04 -17.96 -2.38
C VAL A 106 -9.48 -17.27 -3.60
N VAL A 107 -9.86 -16.01 -3.84
CA VAL A 107 -9.38 -15.22 -4.98
C VAL A 107 -8.55 -14.06 -4.47
N PHE A 108 -7.28 -14.01 -4.84
CA PHE A 108 -6.41 -12.85 -4.64
C PHE A 108 -6.46 -11.94 -5.86
N LEU A 109 -6.36 -10.63 -5.64
CA LEU A 109 -6.06 -9.68 -6.70
C LEU A 109 -4.95 -8.69 -6.31
N ILE A 110 -4.13 -8.29 -7.28
CA ILE A 110 -3.15 -7.21 -7.13
C ILE A 110 -2.98 -6.48 -8.48
N VAL A 111 -3.69 -5.37 -8.63
CA VAL A 111 -3.83 -4.65 -9.90
C VAL A 111 -3.31 -3.20 -9.80
N GLY A 112 -3.41 -2.43 -10.89
CA GLY A 112 -2.72 -1.14 -11.00
C GLY A 112 -3.35 0.00 -10.19
N TYR A 113 -4.68 0.14 -10.27
CA TYR A 113 -5.41 1.31 -9.77
C TYR A 113 -6.70 0.93 -9.05
N PRO A 114 -7.24 1.78 -8.15
CA PRO A 114 -8.54 1.56 -7.52
C PRO A 114 -9.68 1.32 -8.51
N SER A 115 -9.65 1.96 -9.69
CA SER A 115 -10.63 1.74 -10.76
C SER A 115 -10.53 0.34 -11.36
N ASP A 116 -9.32 -0.23 -11.46
CA ASP A 116 -9.12 -1.61 -11.89
C ASP A 116 -9.64 -2.59 -10.84
N VAL A 117 -9.45 -2.31 -9.54
CA VAL A 117 -10.03 -3.09 -8.44
C VAL A 117 -11.55 -3.10 -8.55
N ARG A 118 -12.17 -1.91 -8.61
CA ARG A 118 -13.63 -1.77 -8.74
C ARG A 118 -14.17 -2.57 -9.92
N ARG A 119 -13.57 -2.41 -11.11
CA ARG A 119 -14.00 -3.15 -12.31
C ARG A 119 -13.81 -4.66 -12.17
N ALA A 120 -12.66 -5.11 -11.66
CA ALA A 120 -12.37 -6.53 -11.53
C ALA A 120 -13.28 -7.21 -10.50
N VAL A 121 -13.71 -6.49 -9.46
CA VAL A 121 -14.44 -7.05 -8.33
C VAL A 121 -15.96 -6.87 -8.44
N LEU A 122 -16.40 -5.63 -8.71
CA LEU A 122 -17.79 -5.20 -8.57
C LEU A 122 -18.57 -5.12 -9.88
N ASP A 123 -17.94 -5.43 -11.02
CA ASP A 123 -18.69 -5.51 -12.29
C ASP A 123 -19.79 -6.58 -12.19
N PRO A 124 -21.08 -6.23 -12.40
CA PRO A 124 -22.19 -7.17 -12.17
C PRO A 124 -22.19 -8.41 -13.07
N ALA A 125 -21.56 -8.33 -14.26
CA ALA A 125 -21.58 -9.39 -15.26
C ALA A 125 -20.25 -10.13 -15.37
N ALA A 126 -19.13 -9.45 -15.09
CA ALA A 126 -17.77 -9.95 -15.32
C ALA A 126 -16.86 -9.89 -14.08
N GLY A 127 -17.34 -9.32 -12.98
CA GLY A 127 -16.58 -9.14 -11.74
C GLY A 127 -16.41 -10.44 -10.95
N VAL A 128 -15.42 -10.43 -10.05
CA VAL A 128 -15.15 -11.56 -9.16
C VAL A 128 -16.37 -11.92 -8.31
N LEU A 129 -17.05 -10.94 -7.71
CA LEU A 129 -18.18 -11.22 -6.80
C LEU A 129 -19.34 -11.92 -7.51
N ALA A 130 -19.53 -11.68 -8.81
CA ALA A 130 -20.57 -12.34 -9.60
C ALA A 130 -20.28 -13.83 -9.88
N GLY A 131 -19.04 -14.29 -9.63
CA GLY A 131 -18.60 -15.66 -9.88
C GLY A 131 -18.25 -16.46 -8.63
N LEU A 132 -18.16 -15.82 -7.46
CA LEU A 132 -17.84 -16.50 -6.21
C LEU A 132 -19.01 -17.39 -5.75
N SER A 133 -18.68 -18.56 -5.20
CA SER A 133 -19.63 -19.40 -4.49
C SER A 133 -19.75 -18.96 -3.02
N PRO A 134 -20.91 -19.13 -2.36
CA PRO A 134 -21.04 -18.83 -0.93
C PRO A 134 -19.93 -19.47 -0.08
N GLY A 135 -19.40 -18.72 0.89
CA GLY A 135 -18.29 -19.12 1.75
C GLY A 135 -16.89 -18.90 1.16
N SER A 136 -16.79 -18.44 -0.09
CA SER A 136 -15.54 -18.04 -0.72
C SER A 136 -15.00 -16.73 -0.14
N VAL A 137 -13.69 -16.48 -0.34
CA VAL A 137 -13.03 -15.28 0.17
C VAL A 137 -12.32 -14.51 -0.95
N LEU A 138 -12.60 -13.21 -1.05
CA LEU A 138 -11.85 -12.28 -1.89
C LEU A 138 -10.75 -11.59 -1.07
N VAL A 139 -9.54 -11.51 -1.61
CA VAL A 139 -8.41 -10.81 -0.99
C VAL A 139 -7.85 -9.76 -1.94
N ASP A 140 -8.04 -8.48 -1.62
CA ASP A 140 -7.45 -7.38 -2.39
C ASP A 140 -6.09 -6.98 -1.81
N MET A 141 -5.01 -7.30 -2.51
CA MET A 141 -3.65 -6.94 -2.13
C MET A 141 -3.14 -5.67 -2.83
N THR A 142 -4.02 -5.00 -3.59
CA THR A 142 -3.73 -3.72 -4.25
C THR A 142 -3.66 -2.61 -3.21
N THR A 143 -2.78 -1.62 -3.39
CA THR A 143 -2.92 -0.35 -2.66
C THR A 143 -4.03 0.48 -3.31
N SER A 144 -5.14 0.64 -2.59
CA SER A 144 -6.42 1.14 -3.09
C SER A 144 -7.11 2.10 -2.11
N ASP A 145 -8.27 2.63 -2.49
CA ASP A 145 -9.10 3.53 -1.66
C ASP A 145 -9.70 2.74 -0.47
N PRO A 146 -9.54 3.19 0.80
CA PRO A 146 -10.13 2.52 1.96
C PRO A 146 -11.66 2.38 1.88
N ALA A 147 -12.34 3.41 1.36
CA ALA A 147 -13.79 3.38 1.17
C ALA A 147 -14.24 2.31 0.16
N LEU A 148 -13.44 2.04 -0.88
CA LEU A 148 -13.73 0.97 -1.83
C LEU A 148 -13.58 -0.41 -1.19
N ALA A 149 -12.61 -0.58 -0.27
CA ALA A 149 -12.50 -1.82 0.49
C ALA A 149 -13.72 -2.07 1.38
N SER A 150 -14.27 -1.04 2.03
CA SER A 150 -15.51 -1.14 2.80
C SER A 150 -16.71 -1.49 1.91
N GLU A 151 -16.85 -0.87 0.73
CA GLU A 151 -17.91 -1.19 -0.24
C GLU A 151 -17.81 -2.64 -0.73
N ILE A 152 -16.60 -3.12 -1.05
CA ILE A 152 -16.36 -4.51 -1.47
C ILE A 152 -16.75 -5.48 -0.35
N PHE A 153 -16.47 -5.13 0.91
CA PHE A 153 -16.85 -5.95 2.05
C PHE A 153 -18.36 -6.10 2.20
N GLU A 154 -19.11 -5.00 2.08
CA GLU A 154 -20.57 -5.04 2.10
C GLU A 154 -21.13 -5.87 0.93
N ALA A 155 -20.60 -5.67 -0.27
CA ALA A 155 -21.03 -6.40 -1.47
C ALA A 155 -20.73 -7.91 -1.37
N ALA A 156 -19.56 -8.29 -0.84
CA ALA A 156 -19.20 -9.69 -0.62
C ALA A 156 -20.13 -10.34 0.43
N THR A 157 -20.41 -9.62 1.52
CA THR A 157 -21.31 -10.09 2.58
C THR A 157 -22.71 -10.36 2.05
N ALA A 158 -23.23 -9.48 1.18
CA ALA A 158 -24.56 -9.63 0.57
C ALA A 158 -24.71 -10.92 -0.26
N VAL A 159 -23.61 -11.47 -0.78
CA VAL A 159 -23.58 -12.74 -1.52
C VAL A 159 -23.01 -13.89 -0.70
N SER A 160 -23.04 -13.78 0.64
CA SER A 160 -22.55 -14.80 1.58
C SER A 160 -21.07 -15.17 1.38
N CYS A 161 -20.26 -14.21 0.96
CA CYS A 161 -18.81 -14.32 0.83
C CYS A 161 -18.10 -13.38 1.81
N SER A 162 -16.81 -13.61 2.03
CA SER A 162 -15.96 -12.71 2.81
C SER A 162 -15.05 -11.90 1.89
N SER A 163 -14.61 -10.72 2.35
CA SER A 163 -13.51 -10.02 1.71
C SER A 163 -12.50 -9.51 2.73
N VAL A 164 -11.24 -9.41 2.29
CA VAL A 164 -10.11 -8.91 3.07
C VAL A 164 -9.32 -7.93 2.21
N ASP A 165 -9.16 -6.69 2.67
CA ASP A 165 -8.18 -5.78 2.10
C ASP A 165 -6.80 -6.03 2.74
N ALA A 166 -5.87 -6.58 1.96
CA ALA A 166 -4.56 -7.05 2.42
C ALA A 166 -3.38 -6.43 1.62
N PRO A 167 -3.29 -5.09 1.46
CA PRO A 167 -2.17 -4.47 0.77
C PRO A 167 -0.82 -4.79 1.43
N VAL A 168 0.24 -4.71 0.63
CA VAL A 168 1.58 -5.20 1.01
C VAL A 168 2.66 -4.12 1.01
N SER A 169 3.72 -4.32 1.78
CA SER A 169 4.95 -3.54 1.76
C SER A 169 6.19 -4.44 1.73
N GLY A 170 7.27 -3.98 1.11
CA GLY A 170 8.51 -4.74 0.90
C GLY A 170 9.05 -4.72 -0.53
N GLY A 171 8.28 -4.18 -1.49
CA GLY A 171 8.67 -4.04 -2.89
C GLY A 171 8.81 -5.38 -3.63
N ASP A 172 9.32 -5.31 -4.86
CA ASP A 172 9.56 -6.46 -5.72
C ASP A 172 10.48 -7.49 -5.06
N ARG A 173 11.52 -7.04 -4.35
CA ARG A 173 12.43 -7.91 -3.59
C ARG A 173 11.67 -8.74 -2.56
N GLY A 174 10.85 -8.09 -1.73
CA GLY A 174 10.06 -8.79 -0.71
C GLY A 174 9.06 -9.79 -1.31
N ALA A 175 8.49 -9.46 -2.47
CA ALA A 175 7.59 -10.37 -3.19
C ALA A 175 8.34 -11.61 -3.72
N ARG A 176 9.55 -11.43 -4.28
CA ARG A 176 10.39 -12.54 -4.75
C ARG A 176 10.86 -13.44 -3.61
N THR A 177 11.21 -12.86 -2.45
CA THR A 177 11.74 -13.61 -1.30
C THR A 177 10.68 -14.13 -0.34
N GLY A 178 9.40 -13.83 -0.55
CA GLY A 178 8.32 -14.27 0.34
C GLY A 178 8.34 -13.60 1.71
N THR A 179 8.87 -12.37 1.80
CA THR A 179 9.06 -11.63 3.05
C THR A 179 8.26 -10.33 3.10
N LEU A 180 7.11 -10.27 2.42
CA LEU A 180 6.26 -9.09 2.43
C LEU A 180 5.70 -8.83 3.83
N SER A 181 5.49 -7.56 4.18
CA SER A 181 4.58 -7.19 5.27
C SER A 181 3.18 -7.03 4.67
N ILE A 182 2.20 -7.73 5.21
CA ILE A 182 0.82 -7.76 4.70
C ILE A 182 -0.09 -7.13 5.75
N PHE A 183 -0.81 -6.07 5.39
CA PHE A 183 -1.70 -5.32 6.28
C PHE A 183 -3.14 -5.73 6.01
N ALA A 184 -3.71 -6.64 6.81
CA ALA A 184 -5.03 -7.23 6.54
C ALA A 184 -6.14 -6.54 7.35
N GLY A 185 -7.09 -5.92 6.66
CA GLY A 185 -8.37 -5.45 7.16
C GLY A 185 -9.52 -6.37 6.74
N GLY A 186 -10.54 -6.51 7.59
CA GLY A 186 -11.71 -7.35 7.34
C GLY A 186 -12.23 -8.02 8.60
N ASP A 187 -12.99 -9.10 8.45
CA ASP A 187 -13.38 -9.95 9.59
C ASP A 187 -12.16 -10.74 10.11
N GLU A 188 -11.93 -10.71 11.43
CA GLU A 188 -10.74 -11.32 12.04
C GLU A 188 -10.68 -12.83 11.81
N ALA A 189 -11.82 -13.53 11.87
CA ALA A 189 -11.87 -14.97 11.64
C ALA A 189 -11.49 -15.31 10.20
N SER A 190 -11.96 -14.51 9.23
CA SER A 190 -11.59 -14.62 7.82
C SER A 190 -10.09 -14.39 7.60
N VAL A 191 -9.51 -13.35 8.22
CA VAL A 191 -8.07 -13.08 8.14
C VAL A 191 -7.25 -14.21 8.75
N ARG A 192 -7.64 -14.71 9.93
CA ARG A 192 -6.98 -15.84 10.60
C ARG A 192 -7.06 -17.12 9.76
N ARG A 193 -8.22 -17.41 9.17
CA ARG A 193 -8.41 -18.57 8.28
C ARG A 193 -7.44 -18.56 7.10
N LEU A 194 -7.16 -17.38 6.53
CA LEU A 194 -6.26 -17.21 5.38
C LEU A 194 -4.76 -17.24 5.73
N THR A 195 -4.39 -17.34 7.00
CA THR A 195 -2.98 -17.32 7.45
C THR A 195 -2.06 -18.28 6.66
N PRO A 196 -2.45 -19.54 6.36
CA PRO A 196 -1.59 -20.45 5.60
C PRO A 196 -1.23 -19.93 4.20
N LEU A 197 -2.14 -19.20 3.54
CA LEU A 197 -1.88 -18.61 2.22
C LEU A 197 -1.01 -17.35 2.34
N PHE A 198 -1.26 -16.50 3.34
CA PHE A 198 -0.43 -15.31 3.58
C PHE A 198 1.01 -15.67 3.91
N GLN A 199 1.23 -16.72 4.72
CA GLN A 199 2.56 -17.19 5.11
C GLN A 199 3.42 -17.67 3.93
N CYS A 200 2.82 -17.99 2.79
CA CYS A 200 3.57 -18.33 1.58
C CYS A 200 4.35 -17.12 1.02
N MET A 201 3.88 -15.89 1.26
CA MET A 201 4.42 -14.69 0.61
C MET A 201 4.83 -13.58 1.58
N GLY A 202 4.53 -13.71 2.87
CA GLY A 202 4.90 -12.72 3.86
C GLY A 202 4.31 -12.94 5.25
N THR A 203 4.44 -11.91 6.08
CA THR A 203 3.89 -11.86 7.44
C THR A 203 2.64 -11.00 7.46
N VAL A 204 1.51 -11.62 7.78
CA VAL A 204 0.23 -10.91 7.97
C VAL A 204 0.14 -10.23 9.33
N ARG A 205 -0.40 -9.02 9.33
CA ARG A 205 -0.77 -8.23 10.51
C ARG A 205 -2.22 -7.83 10.37
N TYR A 206 -3.06 -8.26 11.31
CA TYR A 206 -4.45 -7.84 11.35
C TYR A 206 -4.55 -6.38 11.80
N MET A 207 -5.24 -5.56 11.02
CA MET A 207 -5.39 -4.12 11.23
C MET A 207 -6.78 -3.73 11.74
N GLY A 208 -7.68 -4.69 11.92
CA GLY A 208 -9.06 -4.49 12.31
C GLY A 208 -10.03 -4.65 11.15
N GLY A 209 -11.19 -4.00 11.23
CA GLY A 209 -12.27 -4.14 10.28
C GLY A 209 -11.97 -3.68 8.84
N PRO A 210 -12.98 -3.75 7.95
CA PRO A 210 -12.82 -3.48 6.52
C PRO A 210 -12.24 -2.08 6.23
N GLY A 211 -11.26 -2.02 5.33
CA GLY A 211 -10.56 -0.79 4.93
C GLY A 211 -9.41 -0.38 5.85
N LEU A 212 -9.26 -0.99 7.03
CA LEU A 212 -8.14 -0.68 7.92
C LEU A 212 -6.79 -1.23 7.42
N GLY A 213 -6.79 -2.26 6.56
CA GLY A 213 -5.59 -2.71 5.85
C GLY A 213 -5.09 -1.64 4.89
N GLN A 214 -6.00 -1.08 4.08
CA GLN A 214 -5.69 0.07 3.20
C GLN A 214 -5.21 1.28 3.99
N ARG A 215 -5.89 1.68 5.08
CA ARG A 215 -5.43 2.81 5.90
C ARG A 215 -4.04 2.59 6.49
N ALA A 216 -3.75 1.38 6.98
CA ALA A 216 -2.41 1.03 7.45
C ALA A 216 -1.37 1.16 6.32
N LYS A 217 -1.71 0.71 5.10
CA LYS A 217 -0.86 0.88 3.93
C LYS A 217 -0.64 2.36 3.57
N LEU A 218 -1.68 3.19 3.60
CA LEU A 218 -1.53 4.63 3.33
C LEU A 218 -0.60 5.30 4.34
N GLY A 219 -0.73 4.98 5.63
CA GLY A 219 0.21 5.44 6.67
C GLY A 219 1.66 5.01 6.40
N ASN A 220 1.86 3.80 5.88
CA ASN A 220 3.17 3.32 5.44
C ASN A 220 3.72 4.13 4.26
N GLN A 221 2.90 4.41 3.23
CA GLN A 221 3.32 5.18 2.06
C GLN A 221 3.68 6.64 2.42
N ILE A 222 2.94 7.26 3.34
CA ILE A 222 3.27 8.60 3.88
C ILE A 222 4.66 8.60 4.52
N SER A 223 4.95 7.59 5.36
CA SER A 223 6.25 7.46 6.02
C SER A 223 7.40 7.21 5.02
N ILE A 224 7.16 6.38 4.00
CA ILE A 224 8.13 6.13 2.92
C ILE A 224 8.44 7.42 2.15
N ALA A 225 7.42 8.24 1.85
CA ALA A 225 7.62 9.49 1.13
C ALA A 225 8.52 10.46 1.92
N SER A 226 8.23 10.64 3.21
CA SER A 226 8.99 11.52 4.10
C SER A 226 10.44 11.06 4.27
N THR A 227 10.68 9.77 4.46
CA THR A 227 12.05 9.23 4.61
C THR A 227 12.86 9.31 3.32
N MET A 228 12.23 9.10 2.15
CA MET A 228 12.91 9.29 0.87
C MET A 228 13.25 10.76 0.63
N LEU A 229 12.33 11.69 0.91
CA LEU A 229 12.57 13.12 0.76
C LEU A 229 13.75 13.58 1.64
N GLY A 230 13.74 13.21 2.92
CA GLY A 230 14.85 13.53 3.82
C GLY A 230 16.19 12.94 3.38
N LEU A 231 16.19 11.72 2.82
CA LEU A 231 17.38 11.11 2.25
C LEU A 231 17.94 11.95 1.10
N VAL A 232 17.12 12.25 0.09
CA VAL A 232 17.60 12.93 -1.12
C VAL A 232 18.03 14.38 -0.87
N GLU A 233 17.33 15.09 0.01
CA GLU A 233 17.73 16.44 0.44
C GLU A 233 19.06 16.40 1.20
N GLY A 234 19.23 15.45 2.13
CA GLY A 234 20.47 15.26 2.86
C GLY A 234 21.65 14.92 1.95
N MET A 235 21.45 14.08 0.92
CA MET A 235 22.49 13.74 -0.06
C MET A 235 22.93 14.97 -0.86
N VAL A 236 21.98 15.79 -1.35
CA VAL A 236 22.31 17.02 -2.08
C VAL A 236 23.01 18.03 -1.18
N TYR A 237 22.56 18.18 0.07
CA TYR A 237 23.23 19.03 1.05
C TYR A 237 24.68 18.57 1.30
N ALA A 238 24.88 17.29 1.60
CA ALA A 238 26.21 16.72 1.88
C ALA A 238 27.16 16.95 0.69
N HIS A 239 26.66 16.73 -0.53
CA HIS A 239 27.41 17.01 -1.75
C HIS A 239 27.82 18.49 -1.87
N LYS A 240 26.86 19.42 -1.71
CA LYS A 240 27.15 20.87 -1.78
C LYS A 240 28.04 21.36 -0.65
N ALA A 241 27.98 20.73 0.52
CA ALA A 241 28.86 20.99 1.66
C ALA A 241 30.29 20.45 1.48
N GLY A 242 30.58 19.75 0.37
CA GLY A 242 31.90 19.19 0.08
C GLY A 242 32.20 17.88 0.80
N LEU A 243 31.19 17.20 1.35
CA LEU A 243 31.35 15.88 1.94
C LEU A 243 31.40 14.79 0.86
N ASP A 244 32.15 13.73 1.16
CA ASP A 244 31.96 12.45 0.47
C ASP A 244 30.61 11.87 0.89
N VAL A 245 29.65 11.86 -0.04
CA VAL A 245 28.26 11.46 0.24
C VAL A 245 28.17 9.98 0.65
N GLY A 246 29.06 9.13 0.14
CA GLY A 246 29.11 7.71 0.53
C GLY A 246 29.52 7.53 1.98
N LYS A 247 30.63 8.19 2.38
CA LYS A 247 31.10 8.18 3.78
C LYS A 247 30.09 8.84 4.72
N TRP A 248 29.45 9.92 4.29
CA TRP A 248 28.41 10.59 5.07
C TRP A 248 27.22 9.65 5.31
N MET A 249 26.73 8.97 4.27
CA MET A 249 25.64 8.00 4.40
C MET A 249 25.99 6.84 5.35
N GLU A 250 27.21 6.31 5.25
CA GLU A 250 27.69 5.26 6.17
C GLU A 250 27.64 5.76 7.62
N ALA A 251 28.18 6.95 7.88
CA ALA A 251 28.23 7.54 9.22
C ALA A 251 26.84 7.77 9.84
N ILE A 252 25.84 8.18 9.05
CA ILE A 252 24.50 8.45 9.57
C ILE A 252 23.62 7.20 9.68
N SER A 253 23.98 6.10 9.00
CA SER A 253 23.12 4.92 8.82
C SER A 253 22.77 4.19 10.12
N THR A 254 23.66 4.25 11.12
CA THR A 254 23.50 3.60 12.43
C THR A 254 22.91 4.54 13.48
N GLY A 255 22.83 5.85 13.19
CA GLY A 255 22.32 6.87 14.08
C GLY A 255 20.82 7.15 13.90
N ALA A 256 20.36 8.25 14.50
CA ALA A 256 18.95 8.65 14.46
C ALA A 256 18.40 8.96 13.05
N ALA A 257 19.29 9.21 12.07
CA ALA A 257 18.93 9.41 10.67
C ALA A 257 18.85 8.10 9.86
N GLY A 258 19.20 6.97 10.46
CA GLY A 258 19.07 5.65 9.85
C GLY A 258 17.63 5.35 9.44
N SER A 259 17.44 4.85 8.23
CA SER A 259 16.11 4.47 7.72
C SER A 259 16.20 3.36 6.68
N LYS A 260 15.08 2.67 6.45
CA LYS A 260 15.01 1.65 5.39
C LYS A 260 15.20 2.24 4.00
N SER A 261 14.80 3.50 3.80
CA SER A 261 15.03 4.23 2.54
C SER A 261 16.52 4.45 2.29
N LEU A 262 17.28 4.85 3.31
CA LEU A 262 18.74 4.98 3.23
C LEU A 262 19.39 3.63 2.89
N GLU A 263 19.04 2.57 3.63
CA GLU A 263 19.61 1.22 3.44
C GLU A 263 19.38 0.69 2.01
N LEU A 264 18.16 0.87 1.47
CA LEU A 264 17.79 0.30 0.18
C LEU A 264 18.22 1.14 -1.01
N TYR A 265 18.23 2.47 -0.87
CA TYR A 265 18.32 3.38 -2.02
C TYR A 265 19.54 4.29 -2.01
N GLY A 266 20.19 4.53 -0.87
CA GLY A 266 21.33 5.47 -0.80
C GLY A 266 22.44 5.11 -1.78
N LYS A 267 22.90 3.85 -1.77
CA LYS A 267 23.91 3.36 -2.71
C LYS A 267 23.44 3.41 -4.16
N ARG A 268 22.19 3.00 -4.43
CA ARG A 268 21.62 3.01 -5.78
C ARG A 268 21.56 4.42 -6.36
N ILE A 269 21.20 5.42 -5.55
CA ILE A 269 21.21 6.82 -5.95
C ILE A 269 22.63 7.27 -6.34
N LEU A 270 23.65 6.94 -5.55
CA LEU A 270 25.05 7.28 -5.86
C LEU A 270 25.51 6.63 -7.17
N GLU A 271 25.14 5.38 -7.39
CA GLU A 271 25.46 4.62 -8.60
C GLU A 271 24.60 5.03 -9.81
N ARG A 272 23.69 5.99 -9.64
CA ARG A 272 22.69 6.43 -10.63
C ARG A 272 21.77 5.30 -11.12
N ASP A 273 21.59 4.26 -10.30
CA ASP A 273 20.63 3.19 -10.52
C ASP A 273 19.21 3.65 -10.15
N MET A 274 18.45 4.01 -11.18
CA MET A 274 17.06 4.43 -11.09
C MET A 274 16.07 3.34 -11.49
N GLU A 275 16.52 2.08 -11.58
CA GLU A 275 15.63 0.96 -11.92
C GLU A 275 14.56 0.78 -10.84
N ALA A 276 13.34 0.50 -11.28
CA ALA A 276 12.19 0.46 -10.40
C ALA A 276 12.12 -0.83 -9.58
N GLY A 277 12.33 -0.72 -8.26
CA GLY A 277 11.77 -1.67 -7.30
C GLY A 277 10.30 -1.34 -6.97
N PHE A 278 9.96 -0.05 -7.03
CA PHE A 278 8.61 0.48 -6.99
C PHE A 278 8.53 1.73 -7.88
N TYR A 279 7.59 1.74 -8.82
CA TYR A 279 7.52 2.78 -9.85
C TYR A 279 7.02 4.12 -9.32
N VAL A 280 7.60 5.22 -9.81
CA VAL A 280 7.16 6.59 -9.53
C VAL A 280 5.67 6.79 -9.82
N HIS A 281 5.16 6.33 -10.97
CA HIS A 281 3.76 6.53 -11.32
C HIS A 281 2.79 5.82 -10.35
N HIS A 282 3.17 4.65 -9.83
CA HIS A 282 2.39 3.96 -8.81
C HIS A 282 2.48 4.68 -7.46
N PHE A 283 3.64 5.25 -7.13
CA PHE A 283 3.77 6.00 -5.89
C PHE A 283 2.99 7.33 -5.93
N VAL A 284 3.02 8.05 -7.04
CA VAL A 284 2.17 9.25 -7.26
C VAL A 284 0.70 8.91 -7.05
N LYS A 285 0.24 7.77 -7.57
CA LYS A 285 -1.11 7.26 -7.33
C LYS A 285 -1.35 7.03 -5.83
N ASP A 286 -0.47 6.32 -5.13
CA ASP A 286 -0.62 6.07 -3.68
C ASP A 286 -0.70 7.38 -2.87
N LEU A 287 0.20 8.34 -3.13
CA LEU A 287 0.19 9.62 -2.43
C LEU A 287 -1.07 10.45 -2.73
N GLY A 288 -1.62 10.32 -3.95
CA GLY A 288 -2.92 10.88 -4.29
C GLY A 288 -4.07 10.29 -3.45
N ILE A 289 -4.06 8.97 -3.24
CA ILE A 289 -5.03 8.29 -2.36
C ILE A 289 -4.84 8.77 -0.91
N CYS A 290 -3.60 8.86 -0.43
CA CYS A 290 -3.30 9.40 0.90
C CYS A 290 -3.88 10.81 1.09
N LEU A 291 -3.66 11.72 0.14
CA LEU A 291 -4.16 13.10 0.22
C LEU A 291 -5.70 13.15 0.25
N LYS A 292 -6.36 12.33 -0.57
CA LYS A 292 -7.83 12.19 -0.59
C LYS A 292 -8.37 11.68 0.75
N GLU A 293 -7.73 10.67 1.34
CA GLU A 293 -8.12 10.14 2.64
C GLU A 293 -7.82 11.14 3.78
N CYS A 294 -6.73 11.91 3.70
CA CYS A 294 -6.49 13.01 4.63
C CYS A 294 -7.61 14.07 4.56
N GLN A 295 -8.05 14.43 3.36
CA GLN A 295 -9.16 15.37 3.18
C GLN A 295 -10.46 14.85 3.81
N SER A 296 -10.79 13.57 3.64
CA SER A 296 -11.99 12.97 4.24
C SER A 296 -11.96 12.97 5.78
N MET A 297 -10.77 12.90 6.38
CA MET A 297 -10.55 12.96 7.83
C MET A 297 -10.32 14.38 8.37
N GLY A 298 -10.24 15.40 7.51
CA GLY A 298 -9.88 16.76 7.94
C GLY A 298 -8.43 16.91 8.41
N LEU A 299 -7.50 16.09 7.89
CA LEU A 299 -6.07 16.17 8.20
C LEU A 299 -5.32 17.01 7.17
N ALA A 300 -4.44 17.88 7.65
CA ALA A 300 -3.47 18.59 6.83
C ALA A 300 -2.07 18.01 7.08
N LEU A 301 -1.48 17.37 6.07
CA LEU A 301 -0.13 16.79 6.14
C LEU A 301 0.80 17.46 5.10
N PRO A 302 1.49 18.56 5.46
CA PRO A 302 2.30 19.33 4.51
C PRO A 302 3.43 18.53 3.86
N GLY A 303 4.11 17.66 4.61
CA GLY A 303 5.20 16.83 4.08
C GLY A 303 4.73 15.86 3.00
N LEU A 304 3.54 15.27 3.16
CA LEU A 304 2.91 14.43 2.15
C LEU A 304 2.60 15.23 0.88
N ALA A 305 2.00 16.41 1.02
CA ALA A 305 1.65 17.27 -0.11
C ALA A 305 2.90 17.69 -0.90
N LEU A 306 3.97 18.10 -0.21
CA LEU A 306 5.25 18.45 -0.84
C LEU A 306 5.87 17.26 -1.58
N ALA A 307 5.97 16.10 -0.91
CA ALA A 307 6.52 14.90 -1.54
C ALA A 307 5.73 14.51 -2.79
N GLN A 308 4.40 14.56 -2.74
CA GLN A 308 3.55 14.28 -3.90
C GLN A 308 3.85 15.22 -5.07
N GLN A 309 3.98 16.52 -4.83
CA GLN A 309 4.30 17.48 -5.89
C GLN A 309 5.67 17.22 -6.53
N LEU A 310 6.67 16.86 -5.72
CA LEU A 310 8.00 16.51 -6.22
C LEU A 310 7.96 15.24 -7.08
N TYR A 311 7.22 14.20 -6.68
CA TYR A 311 7.04 13.01 -7.51
C TYR A 311 6.22 13.28 -8.78
N VAL A 312 5.21 14.15 -8.72
CA VAL A 312 4.49 14.62 -9.92
C VAL A 312 5.44 15.33 -10.88
N SER A 313 6.43 16.07 -10.37
CA SER A 313 7.44 16.71 -11.23
C SER A 313 8.24 15.68 -12.04
N LEU A 314 8.58 14.51 -11.46
CA LEU A 314 9.24 13.42 -12.21
C LEU A 314 8.35 12.91 -13.34
N MET A 315 7.04 12.73 -13.07
CA MET A 315 6.07 12.32 -14.10
C MET A 315 6.06 13.31 -15.27
N ALA A 316 6.08 14.62 -14.99
CA ALA A 316 6.11 15.67 -16.01
C ALA A 316 7.39 15.65 -16.87
N HIS A 317 8.47 15.06 -16.37
CA HIS A 317 9.73 14.86 -17.10
C HIS A 317 9.82 13.50 -17.79
N GLY A 318 8.73 12.72 -17.86
CA GLY A 318 8.73 11.40 -18.49
C GLY A 318 9.34 10.29 -17.63
N GLU A 319 9.58 10.54 -16.34
CA GLU A 319 10.33 9.66 -15.44
C GLU A 319 9.42 8.74 -14.61
N GLY A 320 8.16 8.62 -15.01
CA GLY A 320 7.20 7.78 -14.30
C GLY A 320 7.58 6.30 -14.25
N GLY A 321 8.39 5.83 -15.21
CA GLY A 321 8.91 4.47 -15.26
C GLY A 321 10.11 4.20 -14.35
N LEU A 322 10.68 5.22 -13.70
CA LEU A 322 11.81 5.06 -12.79
C LEU A 322 11.35 4.58 -11.40
N GLY A 323 12.30 4.13 -10.59
CA GLY A 323 12.10 3.82 -9.18
C GLY A 323 11.89 5.06 -8.31
N THR A 324 11.27 4.90 -7.14
CA THR A 324 11.01 6.02 -6.22
C THR A 324 12.27 6.78 -5.78
N GLN A 325 13.44 6.14 -5.80
CA GLN A 325 14.72 6.79 -5.54
C GLN A 325 15.08 7.88 -6.57
N ALA A 326 14.42 7.91 -7.73
CA ALA A 326 14.55 8.97 -8.73
C ALA A 326 14.09 10.35 -8.23
N LEU A 327 13.47 10.44 -7.05
CA LEU A 327 13.18 11.73 -6.39
C LEU A 327 14.41 12.64 -6.31
N ILE A 328 15.62 12.07 -6.22
CA ILE A 328 16.86 12.83 -6.26
C ILE A 328 16.98 13.72 -7.50
N LEU A 329 16.48 13.28 -8.65
CA LEU A 329 16.54 14.03 -9.90
C LEU A 329 15.72 15.33 -9.83
N ALA A 330 14.58 15.30 -9.12
CA ALA A 330 13.78 16.50 -8.89
C ALA A 330 14.54 17.50 -8.00
N ILE A 331 15.17 17.03 -6.92
CA ILE A 331 15.94 17.90 -6.02
C ILE A 331 17.19 18.47 -6.70
N GLU A 332 17.89 17.65 -7.50
CA GLU A 332 19.02 18.08 -8.33
C GLU A 332 18.65 19.22 -9.28
N ARG A 333 17.50 19.10 -9.98
CA ARG A 333 16.99 20.15 -10.88
C ARG A 333 16.69 21.45 -10.16
N LEU A 334 16.04 21.39 -8.99
CA LEU A 334 15.72 22.59 -8.20
C LEU A 334 16.98 23.36 -7.76
N ASN A 335 18.12 22.68 -7.65
CA ASN A 335 19.37 23.27 -7.16
C ASN A 335 20.44 23.42 -8.24
N ASN A 336 20.11 23.14 -9.51
CA ASN A 336 21.05 23.13 -10.63
C ASN A 336 22.37 22.42 -10.28
N THR A 337 22.26 21.18 -9.77
CA THR A 337 23.39 20.39 -9.28
C THR A 337 23.23 18.92 -9.65
N SER A 338 24.32 18.16 -9.63
CA SER A 338 24.28 16.71 -9.81
C SER A 338 25.27 16.02 -8.88
N LEU A 339 24.86 14.91 -8.27
CA LEU A 339 25.69 14.02 -7.46
C LEU A 339 26.74 13.25 -8.25
N LYS A 340 26.81 13.41 -9.59
CA LYS A 340 27.83 12.76 -10.41
C LYS A 340 29.24 13.09 -9.87
N ASN A 341 30.06 12.06 -9.75
CA ASN A 341 31.47 12.22 -9.38
C ASN A 341 32.17 13.08 -10.44
N LYS A 342 32.92 14.09 -9.96
CA LYS A 342 33.78 14.96 -10.78
C LYS A 342 34.81 14.18 -11.62
N ASP A 343 35.07 12.91 -11.28
CA ASP A 343 35.99 12.03 -12.02
C ASP A 343 35.50 11.62 -13.42
N SER A 344 34.26 11.98 -13.79
CA SER A 344 33.70 11.73 -15.13
C SER A 344 33.79 12.91 -16.10
N GLU A 345 34.25 14.08 -15.66
CA GLU A 345 34.48 15.26 -16.54
C GLU A 345 35.93 15.36 -17.06
N PHE A 346 36.83 14.46 -16.63
CA PHE A 346 38.25 14.43 -17.03
C PHE A 346 38.69 13.13 -17.71
N LYS A 347 37.76 12.38 -18.30
CA LYS A 347 38.08 11.25 -19.19
C LYS A 347 37.56 11.49 -20.60
#